data_AF-A0A7C1Q8F1-F1
#
_entry.id   AF-A0A7C1Q8F1-F1
#
_cell.length_a   1.000
_cell.length_b   1.000
_cell.length_c   1.000
_cell.angle_alpha   90.00
_cell.angle_beta   90.00
_cell.angle_gamma   90.00
#
_symmetry.space_group_name_H-M   'P 1'
#
loop_
_entity.id
_entity.type
_entity.pdbx_description
1 polymer ?
#
loop_
_entity_poly.entity_id
_entity_poly.type
_entity_poly.pdbx_seq_one_letter_code
_entity_poly.pdbx_strand_id
1 'polypeptide(L)'
;MVKIKSVAITLIIFSFIGIIHGVILNSFNVFITWLLIGIWLIYSLKVLKNIKTYRQYNSPHNTVFFTVGPVFIGIFYSIWGNFTGLLGENLLDSGSLYLSWWSILFGLPYVLYGSFALFHCFKKYNVIYFGTKSIKARTFGYILGISILFFIITYWIVFYSIIDFFDPFILPLHFSIDLNLLLLLVIVILIIIIMGLSQTRTQSPRLTRDYITRRIKRVNNLTSPSRKRSPERHRAIVRTTTRTSPTPTNRKVTRSSKSMSRSSRLTPTGQRQSITSKSKRSSQTTTTNRKGKQVRTKQSSVKSVNLAIYKPKAARLSIDDFKCIFCFELPETPKDKGRGIILCPSCRYPAHADEFKDWLQSSGICSRCNATIPSKFKRNPKIISIKNYLAIYKSLLKKK
;
A
#
# COMPACT_ATOMS: atom_id res chain seq x y z
N MET A 1 0.70 -15.91 -9.29
CA MET A 1 1.34 -17.18 -8.89
C MET A 1 2.05 -17.81 -10.07
N VAL A 2 3.30 -18.24 -9.92
CA VAL A 2 3.83 -19.38 -10.70
C VAL A 2 3.03 -20.58 -10.22
N LYS A 3 2.41 -21.36 -11.12
CA LYS A 3 1.62 -22.52 -10.68
C LYS A 3 2.58 -23.48 -9.98
N ILE A 4 2.17 -24.08 -8.85
CA ILE A 4 2.98 -25.07 -8.12
C ILE A 4 3.51 -26.16 -9.08
N LYS A 5 2.66 -26.55 -10.05
CA LYS A 5 3.03 -27.45 -11.14
C LYS A 5 4.25 -26.97 -11.94
N SER A 6 4.33 -25.69 -12.30
CA SER A 6 5.48 -25.15 -13.04
C SER A 6 6.75 -25.11 -12.20
N VAL A 7 6.67 -24.81 -10.90
CA VAL A 7 7.81 -24.89 -9.97
C VAL A 7 8.34 -26.31 -9.90
N ALA A 8 7.45 -27.29 -9.69
CA ALA A 8 7.80 -28.70 -9.61
C ALA A 8 8.43 -29.20 -10.92
N ILE A 9 7.85 -28.86 -12.07
CA ILE A 9 8.38 -29.25 -13.38
C ILE A 9 9.80 -28.68 -13.59
N THR A 10 10.02 -27.40 -13.29
CA THR A 10 11.35 -26.81 -13.42
C THR A 10 12.36 -27.52 -12.52
N LEU A 11 12.03 -27.77 -11.25
CA LEU A 11 12.93 -28.50 -10.35
C LEU A 11 13.22 -29.92 -10.84
N ILE A 12 12.21 -30.66 -11.29
CA ILE A 12 12.39 -32.02 -11.82
C ILE A 12 13.33 -32.02 -13.03
N ILE A 13 13.15 -31.11 -13.97
CA ILE A 13 14.01 -31.02 -15.17
C ILE A 13 15.46 -30.74 -14.78
N PHE A 14 15.69 -29.73 -13.92
CA PHE A 14 17.03 -29.36 -13.49
C PHE A 14 17.69 -30.44 -12.62
N SER A 15 16.92 -31.15 -11.79
CA SER A 15 17.41 -32.31 -11.05
C SER A 15 17.79 -33.47 -11.98
N PHE A 16 16.99 -33.75 -13.01
CA PHE A 16 17.27 -34.81 -13.98
C PHE A 16 18.54 -34.52 -14.78
N ILE A 17 18.70 -33.28 -15.28
CA ILE A 17 19.93 -32.83 -15.95
C ILE A 17 21.12 -32.93 -14.99
N GLY A 18 20.94 -32.49 -13.74
CA GLY A 18 21.96 -32.58 -12.70
C GLY A 18 22.40 -34.02 -12.44
N ILE A 19 21.47 -34.99 -12.41
CA ILE A 19 21.78 -36.41 -12.19
C ILE A 19 22.59 -36.94 -13.37
N ILE A 20 22.14 -36.71 -14.59
CA ILE A 20 22.84 -37.20 -15.79
C ILE A 20 24.26 -36.62 -15.83
N HIS A 21 24.40 -35.30 -15.71
CA HIS A 21 25.70 -34.65 -15.83
C HIS A 21 26.62 -34.95 -14.63
N GLY A 22 26.05 -35.03 -13.42
CA GLY A 22 26.78 -35.39 -12.22
C GLY A 22 27.31 -36.83 -12.26
N VAL A 23 26.54 -37.77 -12.82
CA VAL A 23 27.00 -39.16 -13.04
C VAL A 23 28.10 -39.21 -14.10
N ILE A 24 27.95 -38.49 -15.22
CA ILE A 24 28.96 -38.45 -16.30
C ILE A 24 30.31 -37.92 -15.78
N LEU A 25 30.28 -36.86 -14.98
CA LEU A 25 31.50 -36.22 -14.44
C LEU A 25 31.91 -36.76 -13.07
N ASN A 26 31.21 -37.76 -12.54
CA ASN A 26 31.38 -38.30 -11.18
C ASN A 26 31.51 -37.20 -10.10
N SER A 27 30.67 -36.16 -10.18
CA SER A 27 30.78 -34.97 -9.33
C SER A 27 29.42 -34.55 -8.75
N PHE A 28 29.31 -34.59 -7.42
CA PHE A 28 28.13 -34.13 -6.69
C PHE A 28 27.93 -32.61 -6.79
N ASN A 29 29.02 -31.84 -6.86
CA ASN A 29 28.98 -30.38 -7.02
C ASN A 29 28.29 -29.98 -8.34
N VAL A 30 28.46 -30.76 -9.40
CA VAL A 30 27.78 -30.55 -10.69
C VAL A 30 26.27 -30.75 -10.56
N PHE A 31 25.82 -31.79 -9.83
CA PHE A 31 24.40 -32.00 -9.54
C PHE A 31 23.79 -30.81 -8.77
N ILE A 32 24.46 -30.36 -7.70
CA ILE A 32 24.03 -29.20 -6.91
C ILE A 32 23.93 -27.95 -7.79
N THR A 33 24.90 -27.73 -8.67
CA THR A 33 24.95 -26.56 -9.55
C THR A 33 23.69 -26.45 -10.41
N TRP A 34 23.26 -27.55 -11.04
CA TRP A 34 22.03 -27.56 -11.85
C TRP A 34 20.78 -27.33 -11.01
N LEU A 35 20.69 -27.93 -9.82
CA LEU A 35 19.58 -27.70 -8.89
C LEU A 35 19.44 -26.20 -8.56
N LEU A 36 20.57 -25.56 -8.27
CA LEU A 36 20.62 -24.13 -7.94
C LEU A 36 20.24 -23.26 -9.13
N ILE A 37 20.69 -23.56 -10.35
CA ILE A 37 20.23 -22.84 -11.55
C ILE A 37 18.70 -22.91 -11.67
N GLY A 38 18.10 -24.07 -11.39
CA GLY A 38 16.64 -24.24 -11.37
C GLY A 38 15.96 -23.35 -10.32
N ILE A 39 16.47 -23.32 -9.09
CA ILE A 39 15.96 -22.47 -8.00
C ILE A 39 16.08 -20.98 -8.37
N TRP A 40 17.22 -20.58 -8.92
CA TRP A 40 17.48 -19.22 -9.39
C TRP A 40 16.47 -18.79 -10.45
N LEU A 41 16.20 -19.65 -11.43
CA LEU A 41 15.26 -19.36 -12.51
C LEU A 41 13.84 -19.15 -11.96
N ILE A 42 13.40 -20.02 -11.04
CA ILE A 42 12.08 -19.91 -10.40
C ILE A 42 11.97 -18.59 -9.63
N TYR A 43 13.00 -18.24 -8.88
CA TYR A 43 13.04 -16.99 -8.12
C TYR A 43 13.04 -15.77 -9.06
N SER A 44 13.87 -15.77 -10.10
CA SER A 44 13.93 -14.73 -11.14
C SER A 44 12.59 -14.47 -11.79
N LEU A 45 11.90 -15.53 -12.23
CA LEU A 45 10.56 -15.42 -12.83
C LEU A 45 9.54 -14.84 -11.84
N LYS A 46 9.64 -15.19 -10.56
CA LYS A 46 8.79 -14.62 -9.49
C LYS A 46 9.07 -13.14 -9.29
N VAL A 47 10.34 -12.73 -9.27
CA VAL A 47 10.74 -11.32 -9.17
C VAL A 47 10.21 -10.51 -10.35
N LEU A 48 10.42 -10.97 -11.58
CA LEU A 48 9.95 -10.28 -12.79
C LEU A 48 8.42 -10.12 -12.82
N LYS A 49 7.69 -11.19 -12.42
CA LYS A 49 6.23 -11.14 -12.31
C LYS A 49 5.77 -10.11 -11.27
N ASN A 50 6.44 -10.06 -10.12
CA ASN A 50 6.12 -9.10 -9.08
C ASN A 50 6.43 -7.67 -9.54
N ILE A 51 7.57 -7.43 -10.21
CA ILE A 51 7.90 -6.11 -10.78
C ILE A 51 6.82 -5.67 -11.78
N LYS A 52 6.39 -6.56 -12.68
CA LYS A 52 5.31 -6.25 -13.64
C LYS A 52 4.01 -5.86 -12.93
N THR A 53 3.66 -6.58 -11.87
CA THR A 53 2.47 -6.29 -11.05
C THR A 53 2.59 -4.93 -10.37
N TYR A 54 3.74 -4.62 -9.76
CA TYR A 54 3.95 -3.34 -9.07
C TYR A 54 3.97 -2.17 -10.06
N ARG A 55 4.54 -2.36 -11.25
CA ARG A 55 4.51 -1.36 -12.33
C ARG A 55 3.09 -1.08 -12.80
N GLN A 56 2.23 -2.10 -12.91
CA GLN A 56 0.82 -1.93 -13.28
C GLN A 56 0.06 -1.03 -12.29
N TYR A 57 0.40 -1.10 -11.01
CA TYR A 57 -0.23 -0.30 -9.96
C TYR A 57 0.61 0.91 -9.52
N ASN A 58 1.66 1.28 -10.26
CA ASN A 58 2.62 2.34 -9.90
C ASN A 58 3.08 2.26 -8.43
N SER A 59 3.22 1.05 -7.91
CA SER A 59 3.52 0.79 -6.51
C SER A 59 5.03 0.77 -6.26
N PRO A 60 5.52 1.42 -5.18
CA PRO A 60 6.94 1.36 -4.84
C PRO A 60 7.34 -0.06 -4.43
N HIS A 61 8.60 -0.43 -4.68
CA HIS A 61 9.17 -1.73 -4.27
C HIS A 61 9.56 -1.75 -2.77
N ASN A 62 8.66 -1.27 -1.91
CA ASN A 62 8.89 -1.09 -0.47
C ASN A 62 8.33 -2.24 0.38
N THR A 63 8.37 -3.46 -0.16
CA THR A 63 7.95 -4.67 0.56
C THR A 63 9.15 -5.53 0.89
N VAL A 64 9.02 -6.35 1.92
CA VAL A 64 10.07 -7.28 2.39
C VAL A 64 10.58 -8.18 1.28
N PHE A 65 9.68 -8.61 0.39
CA PHE A 65 10.06 -9.40 -0.77
C PHE A 65 11.13 -8.71 -1.62
N PHE A 66 11.01 -7.41 -1.87
CA PHE A 66 11.96 -6.65 -2.67
C PHE A 66 13.15 -6.12 -1.89
N THR A 67 13.01 -5.88 -0.58
CA THR A 67 14.11 -5.34 0.23
C THR A 67 15.01 -6.42 0.81
N VAL A 68 14.46 -7.57 1.20
CA VAL A 68 15.21 -8.69 1.80
C VAL A 68 15.52 -9.77 0.78
N GLY A 69 14.54 -10.15 -0.06
CA GLY A 69 14.66 -11.29 -0.97
C GLY A 69 15.90 -11.20 -1.89
N PRO A 70 16.09 -10.11 -2.65
CA PRO A 70 17.27 -9.92 -3.48
C PRO A 70 18.59 -9.98 -2.69
N VAL A 71 18.68 -9.32 -1.53
CA VAL A 71 19.89 -9.39 -0.70
C VAL A 71 20.19 -10.83 -0.30
N PHE A 72 19.18 -11.55 0.21
CA PHE A 72 19.32 -12.93 0.63
C PHE A 72 19.79 -13.83 -0.51
N ILE A 73 19.16 -13.72 -1.69
CA ILE A 73 19.54 -14.51 -2.85
C ILE A 73 20.94 -14.12 -3.35
N GLY A 74 21.30 -12.83 -3.36
CA GLY A 74 22.64 -12.38 -3.72
C GLY A 74 23.71 -12.99 -2.83
N ILE A 75 23.53 -12.92 -1.51
CA ILE A 75 24.43 -13.54 -0.53
C ILE A 75 24.49 -15.06 -0.72
N PHE A 76 23.34 -15.71 -0.85
CA PHE A 76 23.26 -17.16 -1.01
C PHE A 76 24.02 -17.65 -2.24
N TYR A 77 23.81 -17.04 -3.41
CA TYR A 77 24.50 -17.45 -4.65
C TYR A 77 25.98 -17.07 -4.66
N SER A 78 26.39 -16.01 -3.97
CA SER A 78 27.81 -15.71 -3.75
C SER A 78 28.51 -16.76 -2.89
N ILE A 79 27.91 -17.17 -1.77
CA ILE A 79 28.46 -18.23 -0.91
C ILE A 79 28.54 -19.54 -1.68
N TRP A 80 27.46 -19.88 -2.40
CA TRP A 80 27.39 -21.15 -3.13
C TRP A 80 28.30 -21.23 -4.35
N GLY A 81 28.83 -20.09 -4.83
CA GLY A 81 29.85 -20.07 -5.89
C GLY A 81 31.09 -20.87 -5.53
N ASN A 82 31.48 -20.90 -4.25
CA ASN A 82 32.62 -21.69 -3.77
C ASN A 82 32.43 -23.21 -3.92
N PHE A 83 31.20 -23.68 -4.15
CA PHE A 83 30.84 -25.10 -4.19
C PHE A 83 30.31 -25.54 -5.57
N THR A 84 30.20 -24.64 -6.54
CA THR A 84 29.62 -24.96 -7.85
C THR A 84 30.63 -25.60 -8.78
N GLY A 85 30.27 -26.76 -9.35
CA GLY A 85 31.10 -27.49 -10.31
C GLY A 85 31.02 -26.98 -11.75
N LEU A 86 30.15 -26.00 -12.05
CA LEU A 86 30.08 -25.33 -13.36
C LEU A 86 30.11 -23.83 -13.17
N LEU A 87 30.76 -23.10 -14.09
CA LEU A 87 30.91 -21.64 -14.05
C LEU A 87 31.59 -21.11 -12.77
N GLY A 88 32.22 -21.99 -12.00
CA GLY A 88 32.92 -21.69 -10.75
C GLY A 88 34.38 -21.27 -10.94
N GLU A 89 34.90 -21.32 -12.16
CA GLU A 89 36.28 -20.93 -12.48
C GLU A 89 36.57 -19.50 -12.00
N ASN A 90 37.70 -19.32 -11.33
CA ASN A 90 38.12 -18.01 -10.84
C ASN A 90 38.66 -17.17 -12.01
N LEU A 91 37.92 -16.13 -12.40
CA LEU A 91 38.27 -15.24 -13.50
C LEU A 91 39.44 -14.30 -13.19
N LEU A 92 39.91 -14.30 -11.94
CA LEU A 92 40.99 -13.43 -11.49
C LEU A 92 42.36 -14.12 -11.44
N ASP A 93 42.43 -15.42 -11.80
CA ASP A 93 43.59 -16.32 -11.99
C ASP A 93 44.71 -16.36 -10.91
N SER A 94 44.96 -15.31 -10.13
CA SER A 94 46.12 -15.21 -9.22
C SER A 94 45.90 -14.30 -8.00
N GLY A 95 44.66 -14.07 -7.55
CA GLY A 95 44.34 -13.21 -6.40
C GLY A 95 43.80 -13.96 -5.18
N SER A 96 43.88 -13.35 -4.00
CA SER A 96 43.14 -13.75 -2.78
C SER A 96 41.62 -13.52 -2.88
N LEU A 97 41.18 -12.98 -4.02
CA LEU A 97 39.81 -12.66 -4.34
C LEU A 97 39.26 -13.68 -5.33
N TYR A 98 38.02 -14.08 -5.10
CA TYR A 98 37.27 -14.99 -5.95
C TYR A 98 36.20 -14.23 -6.72
N LEU A 99 36.23 -14.36 -8.04
CA LEU A 99 35.16 -13.88 -8.92
C LEU A 99 34.96 -14.88 -10.04
N SER A 100 33.75 -15.41 -10.16
CA SER A 100 33.42 -16.40 -11.18
C SER A 100 32.23 -15.97 -12.03
N TRP A 101 32.05 -16.63 -13.18
CA TRP A 101 30.86 -16.45 -14.00
C TRP A 101 29.58 -16.74 -13.22
N TRP A 102 29.63 -17.71 -12.31
CA TRP A 102 28.55 -17.99 -11.37
C TRP A 102 28.19 -16.77 -10.53
N SER A 103 29.18 -16.17 -9.86
CA SER A 103 28.98 -14.99 -9.03
C SER A 103 28.45 -13.81 -9.86
N ILE A 104 28.95 -13.61 -11.08
CA ILE A 104 28.50 -12.52 -11.98
C ILE A 104 27.05 -12.70 -12.44
N LEU A 105 26.66 -13.91 -12.86
CA LEU A 105 25.34 -14.16 -13.43
C LEU A 105 24.26 -14.29 -12.35
N PHE A 106 24.57 -15.01 -11.27
CA PHE A 106 23.55 -15.41 -10.31
C PHE A 106 23.55 -14.56 -9.04
N GLY A 107 24.71 -14.11 -8.56
CA GLY A 107 24.84 -13.31 -7.34
C GLY A 107 24.71 -11.80 -7.59
N LEU A 108 25.54 -11.26 -8.48
CA LEU A 108 25.73 -9.81 -8.66
C LEU A 108 24.44 -9.03 -8.95
N PRO A 109 23.52 -9.48 -9.84
CA PRO A 109 22.29 -8.71 -10.12
C PRO A 109 21.44 -8.49 -8.87
N TYR A 110 21.44 -9.46 -7.96
CA TYR A 110 20.68 -9.39 -6.72
C TYR A 110 21.41 -8.65 -5.60
N VAL A 111 22.74 -8.70 -5.56
CA VAL A 111 23.56 -7.83 -4.70
C VAL A 111 23.31 -6.35 -5.05
N LEU A 112 23.34 -6.00 -6.34
CA LEU A 112 23.08 -4.65 -6.83
C LEU A 112 21.64 -4.21 -6.53
N TYR A 113 20.66 -5.05 -6.87
CA TYR A 113 19.25 -4.75 -6.59
C TYR A 113 18.99 -4.60 -5.09
N GLY A 114 19.54 -5.50 -4.28
CA GLY A 114 19.40 -5.49 -2.82
C GLY A 114 20.01 -4.24 -2.20
N SER A 115 21.22 -3.87 -2.63
CA SER A 115 21.89 -2.63 -2.23
C SER A 115 21.07 -1.39 -2.60
N PHE A 116 20.51 -1.35 -3.80
CA PHE A 116 19.63 -0.27 -4.24
C PHE A 116 18.34 -0.19 -3.43
N ALA A 117 17.73 -1.34 -3.10
CA ALA A 117 16.55 -1.41 -2.25
C ALA A 117 16.85 -0.92 -0.82
N LEU A 118 18.00 -1.29 -0.26
CA LEU A 118 18.49 -0.83 1.04
C LEU A 118 18.71 0.69 1.05
N PHE A 119 19.39 1.23 0.05
CA PHE A 119 19.55 2.68 -0.13
C PHE A 119 18.21 3.41 -0.17
N HIS A 120 17.22 2.84 -0.88
CA HIS A 120 15.87 3.40 -0.92
C HIS A 120 15.12 3.34 0.40
N CYS A 121 15.43 2.43 1.32
CA CYS A 121 14.89 2.46 2.68
C CYS A 121 15.20 3.77 3.41
N PHE A 122 16.34 4.38 3.12
CA PHE A 122 16.73 5.67 3.69
C PHE A 122 16.28 6.86 2.85
N LYS A 123 16.48 6.81 1.52
CA LYS A 123 16.28 7.97 0.63
C LYS A 123 14.89 8.09 0.03
N LYS A 124 14.09 7.02 -0.09
CA LYS A 124 12.81 7.04 -0.82
C LYS A 124 11.65 6.59 0.05
N TYR A 125 11.75 5.42 0.66
CA TYR A 125 10.67 4.78 1.38
C TYR A 125 10.43 5.44 2.74
N ASN A 126 9.15 5.60 3.10
CA ASN A 126 8.74 6.04 4.44
C ASN A 126 8.48 4.83 5.34
N VAL A 127 7.88 3.79 4.78
CA VAL A 127 7.55 2.53 5.45
C VAL A 127 7.87 1.34 4.55
N ILE A 128 8.21 0.22 5.19
CA ILE A 128 8.34 -1.10 4.57
C ILE A 128 7.18 -1.97 5.02
N TYR A 129 6.52 -2.63 4.08
CA TYR A 129 5.35 -3.48 4.35
C TYR A 129 5.71 -4.95 4.50
N PHE A 130 5.23 -5.52 5.61
CA PHE A 130 5.24 -6.93 5.98
C PHE A 130 3.80 -7.47 5.92
N GLY A 131 3.36 -7.84 4.71
CA GLY A 131 1.96 -8.18 4.49
C GLY A 131 1.05 -7.01 4.88
N THR A 132 0.30 -7.15 5.97
CA THR A 132 -0.60 -6.12 6.50
C THR A 132 0.05 -5.15 7.49
N LYS A 133 1.23 -5.49 8.03
CA LYS A 133 1.97 -4.64 8.98
C LYS A 133 2.96 -3.73 8.25
N SER A 134 3.29 -2.58 8.85
CA SER A 134 4.28 -1.66 8.29
C SER A 134 5.29 -1.21 9.35
N ILE A 135 6.57 -1.17 8.97
CA ILE A 135 7.67 -0.71 9.82
C ILE A 135 8.26 0.56 9.21
N LYS A 136 8.79 1.47 10.03
CA LYS A 136 9.52 2.66 9.55
C LYS A 136 10.70 2.22 8.70
N ALA A 137 10.80 2.73 7.47
CA ALA A 137 11.78 2.25 6.50
C ALA A 137 13.23 2.46 6.95
N ARG A 138 13.54 3.58 7.63
CA ARG A 138 14.87 3.86 8.17
C ARG A 138 15.29 2.88 9.27
N THR A 139 14.41 2.59 10.23
CA THR A 139 14.67 1.62 11.30
C THR A 139 14.89 0.23 10.69
N PHE A 140 14.05 -0.15 9.74
CA PHE A 140 14.21 -1.39 9.01
C PHE A 140 15.53 -1.45 8.22
N GLY A 141 15.90 -0.35 7.55
CA GLY A 141 17.16 -0.24 6.81
C GLY A 141 18.40 -0.42 7.69
N TYR A 142 18.43 0.16 8.91
CA TYR A 142 19.53 -0.08 9.85
C TYR A 142 19.58 -1.54 10.32
N ILE A 143 18.44 -2.12 10.70
CA ILE A 143 18.37 -3.52 11.13
C ILE A 143 18.85 -4.44 10.01
N LEU A 144 18.36 -4.25 8.79
CA LEU A 144 18.75 -5.04 7.63
C LEU A 144 20.23 -4.85 7.31
N GLY A 145 20.73 -3.61 7.28
CA GLY A 145 22.13 -3.32 7.02
C GLY A 145 23.07 -3.97 8.03
N ILE A 146 22.81 -3.80 9.33
CA ILE A 146 23.59 -4.43 10.40
C ILE A 146 23.51 -5.96 10.30
N SER A 147 22.33 -6.53 10.02
CA SER A 147 22.16 -7.96 9.83
C SER A 147 22.97 -8.50 8.64
N ILE A 148 23.06 -7.75 7.54
CA ILE A 148 23.88 -8.13 6.38
C ILE A 148 25.36 -8.16 6.77
N LEU A 149 25.85 -7.09 7.41
CA LEU A 149 27.26 -7.02 7.84
C LEU A 149 27.60 -8.16 8.80
N PHE A 150 26.75 -8.39 9.81
CA PHE A 150 26.91 -9.48 10.75
C PHE A 150 26.98 -10.84 10.04
N PHE A 151 26.09 -11.10 9.09
CA PHE A 151 26.07 -12.36 8.36
C PHE A 151 27.32 -12.56 7.50
N ILE A 152 27.77 -11.54 6.76
CA ILE A 152 28.97 -11.64 5.91
C ILE A 152 30.21 -11.89 6.75
N ILE A 153 30.38 -11.13 7.84
CA ILE A 153 31.54 -11.27 8.74
C ILE A 153 31.53 -12.66 9.40
N THR A 154 30.37 -13.09 9.92
CA THR A 154 30.23 -14.41 10.54
C THR A 154 30.53 -15.52 9.55
N TYR A 155 30.02 -15.39 8.31
CA TYR A 155 30.31 -16.35 7.24
C TYR A 155 31.81 -16.45 6.98
N TRP A 156 32.53 -15.35 6.79
CA TRP A 156 33.98 -15.42 6.57
C TRP A 156 34.73 -16.00 7.76
N ILE A 157 34.39 -15.63 8.99
CA ILE A 157 35.02 -16.22 10.18
C ILE A 157 34.83 -17.73 10.19
N VAL A 158 33.59 -18.22 10.04
CA VAL A 158 33.27 -19.64 10.05
C VAL A 158 33.93 -20.37 8.87
N PHE A 159 33.85 -19.80 7.67
CA PHE A 159 34.41 -20.37 6.45
C PHE A 159 35.94 -20.44 6.47
N TYR A 160 36.64 -19.55 7.17
CA TYR A 160 38.10 -19.63 7.29
C TYR A 160 38.59 -20.36 8.54
N SER A 161 37.74 -20.53 9.56
CA SER A 161 38.15 -21.13 10.84
C SER A 161 37.76 -22.60 11.00
N ILE A 162 36.74 -23.09 10.29
CA ILE A 162 36.12 -24.40 10.54
C ILE A 162 35.90 -25.18 9.23
N ILE A 163 36.51 -24.77 8.11
CA ILE A 163 36.23 -25.40 6.82
C ILE A 163 36.71 -26.85 6.73
N ASP A 164 37.83 -27.16 7.37
CA ASP A 164 38.37 -28.52 7.49
C ASP A 164 37.39 -29.49 8.18
N PHE A 165 36.46 -28.97 9.00
CA PHE A 165 35.38 -29.77 9.60
C PHE A 165 34.26 -30.11 8.60
N PHE A 166 34.06 -29.30 7.56
CA PHE A 166 33.02 -29.47 6.54
C PHE A 166 33.49 -30.24 5.31
N ASP A 167 34.80 -30.43 5.12
CA ASP A 167 35.40 -31.21 4.03
C ASP A 167 34.76 -32.59 3.79
N PRO A 168 34.35 -33.36 4.82
CA PRO A 168 33.69 -34.66 4.60
C PRO A 168 32.28 -34.56 3.99
N PHE A 169 31.63 -33.40 4.07
CA PHE A 169 30.23 -33.20 3.67
C PHE A 169 30.10 -32.45 2.35
N ILE A 170 30.86 -31.38 2.16
CA ILE A 170 30.86 -30.58 0.93
C ILE A 170 32.28 -30.05 0.73
N LEU A 171 32.97 -30.50 -0.32
CA LEU A 171 34.30 -30.03 -0.62
C LEU A 171 34.23 -28.67 -1.35
N PRO A 172 34.70 -27.57 -0.73
CA PRO A 172 34.83 -26.29 -1.41
C PRO A 172 35.85 -26.41 -2.56
N LEU A 173 35.49 -25.89 -3.72
CA LEU A 173 36.38 -25.86 -4.89
C LEU A 173 37.33 -24.65 -4.84
N HIS A 174 36.98 -23.61 -4.07
CA HIS A 174 37.76 -22.38 -3.94
C HIS A 174 37.76 -21.84 -2.51
N PHE A 175 38.94 -21.42 -2.04
CA PHE A 175 39.18 -20.89 -0.70
C PHE A 175 39.62 -19.42 -0.76
N SER A 176 38.78 -18.55 -1.30
CA SER A 176 39.11 -17.13 -1.50
C SER A 176 37.91 -16.23 -1.22
N ILE A 177 38.18 -14.95 -0.95
CA ILE A 177 37.14 -14.00 -0.55
C ILE A 177 36.31 -13.66 -1.79
N ASP A 178 35.03 -14.03 -1.79
CA ASP A 178 34.12 -13.70 -2.90
C ASP A 178 33.95 -12.19 -3.05
N LEU A 179 34.27 -11.68 -4.24
CA LEU A 179 34.29 -10.26 -4.55
C LEU A 179 32.91 -9.62 -4.43
N ASN A 180 31.83 -10.36 -4.75
CA ASN A 180 30.47 -9.84 -4.62
C ASN A 180 30.08 -9.63 -3.15
N LEU A 181 30.47 -10.54 -2.25
CA LEU A 181 30.27 -10.35 -0.80
C LEU A 181 31.09 -9.17 -0.28
N LEU A 182 32.34 -9.04 -0.72
CA LEU A 182 33.18 -7.89 -0.35
C LEU A 182 32.56 -6.58 -0.85
N LEU A 183 32.09 -6.54 -2.09
CA LEU A 183 31.40 -5.40 -2.66
C LEU A 183 30.12 -5.06 -1.87
N LEU A 184 29.32 -6.06 -1.53
CA LEU A 184 28.12 -5.88 -0.71
C LEU A 184 28.45 -5.31 0.67
N LEU A 185 29.50 -5.83 1.33
CA LEU A 185 29.99 -5.33 2.61
C LEU A 185 30.33 -3.85 2.53
N VAL A 186 31.16 -3.46 1.56
CA VAL A 186 31.60 -2.07 1.37
C VAL A 186 30.41 -1.16 1.07
N ILE A 187 29.52 -1.55 0.17
CA ILE A 187 28.33 -0.76 -0.19
C ILE A 187 27.41 -0.57 1.02
N VAL A 188 27.17 -1.62 1.81
CA VAL A 188 26.31 -1.53 3.00
C VAL A 188 26.92 -0.61 4.06
N ILE A 189 28.23 -0.71 4.30
CA ILE A 189 28.97 0.20 5.20
C ILE A 189 28.79 1.66 4.73
N LEU A 190 29.03 1.93 3.44
CA LEU A 190 28.88 3.27 2.88
C LEU A 190 27.44 3.79 3.03
N ILE A 191 26.42 2.96 2.75
CA ILE A 191 25.02 3.35 2.93
C ILE A 191 24.73 3.70 4.39
N ILE A 192 25.19 2.88 5.35
CA ILE A 192 24.94 3.12 6.78
C ILE A 192 25.65 4.39 7.25
N ILE A 193 26.91 4.61 6.87
CA ILE A 193 27.69 5.79 7.26
C ILE A 193 27.08 7.06 6.66
N ILE A 194 26.89 7.10 5.33
CA ILE A 194 26.37 8.28 4.62
C ILE A 194 24.98 8.66 5.14
N MET A 195 24.10 7.68 5.35
CA MET A 195 22.74 7.92 5.83
C MET A 195 22.65 8.07 7.37
N GLY A 196 23.67 7.63 8.11
CA GLY A 196 23.86 7.93 9.53
C GLY A 196 24.20 9.40 9.74
N LEU A 197 25.11 9.95 8.92
CA LEU A 197 25.58 11.33 9.00
C LEU A 197 24.62 12.33 8.34
N SER A 198 23.94 11.95 7.25
CA SER A 198 22.96 12.82 6.57
C SER A 198 21.60 12.81 7.29
N GLN A 199 21.49 13.57 8.38
CA GLN A 199 20.35 13.53 9.31
C GLN A 199 19.18 14.47 8.95
N THR A 200 18.97 14.82 7.69
CA THR A 200 17.92 15.77 7.30
C THR A 200 17.11 15.25 6.12
N ARG A 201 16.03 14.51 6.42
CA ARG A 201 14.94 14.33 5.48
C ARG A 201 13.73 15.10 5.99
N THR A 202 13.39 16.17 5.29
CA THR A 202 12.13 16.89 5.42
C THR A 202 11.00 15.89 5.22
N GLN A 203 10.33 15.50 6.30
CA GLN A 203 9.20 14.59 6.22
C GLN A 203 8.13 15.25 5.35
N SER A 204 7.81 14.65 4.21
CA SER A 204 6.60 15.00 3.47
C SER A 204 5.42 14.87 4.44
N PRO A 205 4.62 15.92 4.69
CA PRO A 205 3.56 15.86 5.68
C PRO A 205 2.63 14.70 5.33
N ARG A 206 2.40 13.81 6.30
CA ARG A 206 1.40 12.75 6.17
C ARG A 206 0.09 13.41 5.72
N LEU A 207 -0.56 12.88 4.67
CA LEU A 207 -1.96 13.20 4.36
C LEU A 207 -2.85 12.62 5.46
N THR A 208 -2.74 13.16 6.68
CA THR A 208 -3.72 12.92 7.73
C THR A 208 -4.97 13.72 7.42
N ARG A 209 -6.12 13.25 7.91
CA ARG A 209 -7.40 13.96 7.84
C ARG A 209 -7.25 15.40 8.35
N ASP A 210 -6.41 15.62 9.36
CA ASP A 210 -6.10 16.94 9.90
C ASP A 210 -5.27 17.81 8.97
N TYR A 211 -4.34 17.23 8.20
CA TYR A 211 -3.57 17.96 7.20
C TYR A 211 -4.49 18.39 6.04
N ILE A 212 -5.35 17.49 5.57
CA ILE A 212 -6.34 17.79 4.53
C ILE A 212 -7.32 18.85 5.03
N THR A 213 -7.83 18.73 6.26
CA THR A 213 -8.76 19.70 6.86
C THR A 213 -8.10 21.07 7.05
N ARG A 214 -6.84 21.11 7.51
CA ARG A 214 -6.06 22.37 7.60
C ARG A 214 -5.81 23.00 6.24
N ARG A 215 -5.50 22.19 5.23
CA ARG A 215 -5.32 22.67 3.85
C ARG A 215 -6.62 23.23 3.29
N ILE A 216 -7.75 22.54 3.48
CA ILE A 216 -9.08 23.01 3.06
C ILE A 216 -9.45 24.30 3.79
N LYS A 217 -9.25 24.39 5.11
CA LYS A 217 -9.49 25.63 5.87
C LYS A 217 -8.63 26.78 5.34
N ARG A 218 -7.35 26.54 5.04
CA ARG A 218 -6.45 27.56 4.49
C ARG A 218 -6.89 28.02 3.10
N VAL A 219 -7.25 27.08 2.21
CA VAL A 219 -7.76 27.41 0.88
C VAL A 219 -9.06 28.18 1.00
N ASN A 220 -10.00 27.74 1.83
CA ASN A 220 -11.26 28.44 2.06
C ASN A 220 -11.03 29.85 2.62
N ASN A 221 -10.04 30.07 3.48
CA ASN A 221 -9.70 31.40 3.97
C ASN A 221 -9.09 32.30 2.89
N LEU A 222 -8.41 31.73 1.89
CA LEU A 222 -7.82 32.46 0.76
C LEU A 222 -8.84 32.73 -0.36
N THR A 223 -9.81 31.83 -0.57
CA THR A 223 -10.84 31.95 -1.61
C THR A 223 -12.16 32.52 -1.11
N SER A 224 -12.31 32.74 0.20
CA SER A 224 -13.45 33.49 0.72
C SER A 224 -13.31 34.93 0.26
N PRO A 225 -14.26 35.47 -0.53
CA PRO A 225 -14.24 36.88 -0.85
C PRO A 225 -14.24 37.64 0.47
N SER A 226 -13.19 38.45 0.69
CA SER A 226 -13.16 39.40 1.80
C SER A 226 -14.45 40.20 1.72
N ARG A 227 -15.40 39.88 2.60
CA ARG A 227 -16.66 40.59 2.70
C ARG A 227 -16.24 41.99 3.12
N LYS A 228 -16.21 42.92 2.16
CA LYS A 228 -15.93 44.34 2.37
C LYS A 228 -16.76 44.75 3.57
N ARG A 229 -16.12 44.89 4.74
CA ARG A 229 -16.71 45.56 5.88
C ARG A 229 -16.96 46.97 5.39
N SER A 230 -18.23 47.37 5.38
CA SER A 230 -18.63 48.76 5.18
C SER A 230 -17.78 49.68 6.07
N PRO A 231 -17.41 50.88 5.59
CA PRO A 231 -16.65 51.82 6.39
C PRO A 231 -17.62 52.50 7.35
N GLU A 232 -17.55 52.16 8.64
CA GLU A 232 -18.29 52.90 9.64
C GLU A 232 -17.40 53.22 10.85
N ARG A 233 -16.95 54.47 10.83
CA ARG A 233 -16.64 55.40 11.94
C ARG A 233 -15.81 54.93 13.15
N HIS A 234 -14.71 55.68 13.33
CA HIS A 234 -14.21 56.22 14.61
C HIS A 234 -13.75 55.25 15.70
N ARG A 235 -12.43 55.10 15.85
CA ARG A 235 -11.58 55.91 16.76
C ARG A 235 -10.20 55.25 16.83
N ALA A 236 -9.20 55.95 16.29
CA ALA A 236 -7.80 55.66 16.56
C ALA A 236 -7.52 56.02 18.02
N ILE A 237 -7.29 55.00 18.86
CA ILE A 237 -6.60 55.19 20.13
C ILE A 237 -5.17 54.74 19.89
N VAL A 238 -4.33 55.72 19.59
CA VAL A 238 -2.88 55.62 19.69
C VAL A 238 -2.55 55.39 21.16
N ARG A 239 -2.09 54.19 21.52
CA ARG A 239 -1.46 53.96 22.83
C ARG A 239 0.05 53.93 22.65
N THR A 240 0.63 55.06 23.03
CA THR A 240 2.04 55.35 23.22
C THR A 240 2.68 54.30 24.12
N THR A 241 3.87 53.88 23.71
CA THR A 241 4.82 53.06 24.46
C THR A 241 5.27 53.78 25.73
N THR A 242 5.10 53.15 26.89
CA THR A 242 5.96 53.38 28.06
C THR A 242 6.45 52.05 28.61
N ARG A 243 7.77 52.03 28.77
CA ARG A 243 8.63 50.92 29.09
C ARG A 243 9.07 51.11 30.54
N THR A 244 8.61 50.24 31.44
CA THR A 244 9.18 50.12 32.79
C THR A 244 9.10 48.66 33.24
N SER A 245 10.28 48.06 33.43
CA SER A 245 10.52 46.96 34.36
C SER A 245 11.20 47.58 35.59
N PRO A 246 10.99 47.04 36.81
CA PRO A 246 11.81 45.91 37.24
C PRO A 246 11.09 44.84 38.07
N THR A 247 11.69 43.65 38.02
CA THR A 247 11.62 42.44 38.87
C THR A 247 11.93 42.74 40.36
N PRO A 248 12.05 41.74 41.28
CA PRO A 248 11.30 40.50 41.55
C PRO A 248 10.98 40.35 43.07
N THR A 249 9.98 39.56 43.49
CA THR A 249 10.00 38.98 44.85
C THR A 249 9.38 37.58 44.92
N ASN A 250 10.23 36.66 45.37
CA ASN A 250 9.89 35.33 45.87
C ASN A 250 9.16 35.44 47.23
N ARG A 251 8.05 34.73 47.42
CA ARG A 251 7.80 34.01 48.68
C ARG A 251 6.75 32.90 48.54
N LYS A 252 7.17 31.67 48.85
CA LYS A 252 6.34 30.49 49.16
C LYS A 252 5.62 30.71 50.51
N VAL A 253 4.33 30.36 50.62
CA VAL A 253 3.72 29.70 51.80
C VAL A 253 2.49 28.86 51.40
N THR A 254 2.65 27.55 51.49
CA THR A 254 1.84 26.51 52.18
C THR A 254 0.30 26.60 52.33
N ARG A 255 -0.40 25.65 51.67
CA ARG A 255 -1.38 24.61 52.12
C ARG A 255 -2.53 24.90 53.14
N SER A 256 -3.66 24.20 52.87
CA SER A 256 -4.89 23.94 53.69
C SER A 256 -6.01 24.97 53.49
N SER A 257 -7.32 24.72 53.41
CA SER A 257 -8.22 23.54 53.54
C SER A 257 -9.61 23.91 52.98
N LYS A 258 -10.44 22.89 52.72
CA LYS A 258 -11.88 22.93 52.36
C LYS A 258 -12.72 24.01 53.08
N SER A 259 -13.68 24.60 52.36
CA SER A 259 -15.06 24.71 52.85
C SER A 259 -16.07 24.84 51.70
N MET A 260 -17.20 24.16 51.89
CA MET A 260 -18.38 24.19 51.04
C MET A 260 -19.17 25.48 51.27
N SER A 261 -19.84 25.97 50.24
CA SER A 261 -21.07 26.74 50.40
C SER A 261 -22.13 26.24 49.42
N ARG A 262 -23.19 25.67 50.04
CA ARG A 262 -24.50 25.37 49.48
C ARG A 262 -25.22 26.67 49.09
N SER A 263 -25.97 26.61 47.99
CA SER A 263 -27.24 27.31 47.79
C SER A 263 -28.09 26.37 46.91
N SER A 264 -29.08 25.62 47.41
CA SER A 264 -30.49 26.03 47.62
C SER A 264 -30.96 27.06 46.57
N ARG A 265 -32.04 26.88 45.80
CA ARG A 265 -33.37 26.47 46.23
C ARG A 265 -34.34 26.30 45.01
N LEU A 266 -35.14 25.23 45.05
CA LEU A 266 -36.53 25.01 44.58
C LEU A 266 -36.92 24.92 43.08
N THR A 267 -37.21 23.66 42.69
CA THR A 267 -38.39 23.07 41.99
C THR A 267 -39.74 23.84 42.13
N PRO A 268 -40.77 23.65 41.26
CA PRO A 268 -41.29 22.33 40.83
C PRO A 268 -41.81 22.13 39.39
N THR A 269 -41.56 20.91 38.94
CA THR A 269 -42.47 19.92 38.34
C THR A 269 -43.86 20.40 37.86
N GLY A 270 -44.08 20.33 36.55
CA GLY A 270 -45.39 20.29 35.92
C GLY A 270 -45.52 19.07 35.03
N GLN A 271 -46.01 17.96 35.59
CA GLN A 271 -46.53 16.82 34.84
C GLN A 271 -47.83 17.24 34.15
N ARG A 272 -48.01 16.91 32.87
CA ARG A 272 -49.34 16.80 32.27
C ARG A 272 -49.44 15.53 31.44
N GLN A 273 -50.39 14.70 31.87
CA GLN A 273 -50.78 13.44 31.26
C GLN A 273 -51.67 13.63 30.04
N SER A 274 -51.69 12.57 29.21
CA SER A 274 -52.68 12.11 28.21
C SER A 274 -53.02 13.05 27.03
N ILE A 275 -53.16 12.57 25.78
CA ILE A 275 -54.10 11.53 25.34
C ILE A 275 -53.54 10.75 24.14
N THR A 276 -53.61 9.43 24.26
CA THR A 276 -53.45 8.40 23.24
C THR A 276 -54.68 8.33 22.35
N SER A 277 -54.51 8.47 21.03
CA SER A 277 -55.54 8.13 20.04
C SER A 277 -55.21 6.78 19.38
N LYS A 278 -55.90 5.74 19.84
CA LYS A 278 -56.03 4.45 19.16
C LYS A 278 -56.95 4.62 17.94
N SER A 279 -56.47 4.28 16.75
CA SER A 279 -57.35 3.97 15.61
C SER A 279 -57.47 2.46 15.46
N LYS A 280 -58.68 1.95 15.66
CA LYS A 280 -59.14 0.60 15.29
C LYS A 280 -60.24 0.76 14.24
N ARG A 281 -60.07 0.17 13.06
CA ARG A 281 -61.08 -0.34 12.11
C ARG A 281 -60.32 -0.86 10.89
N SER A 282 -60.68 -1.92 10.18
CA SER A 282 -61.71 -2.93 10.32
C SER A 282 -61.24 -4.09 9.43
N SER A 283 -61.32 -5.31 9.93
CA SER A 283 -61.21 -6.51 9.10
C SER A 283 -62.42 -6.58 8.18
N GLN A 284 -62.22 -6.80 6.89
CA GLN A 284 -63.27 -7.29 6.01
C GLN A 284 -62.69 -8.39 5.13
N THR A 285 -62.94 -9.61 5.60
CA THR A 285 -62.77 -10.86 4.88
C THR A 285 -63.81 -10.91 3.78
N THR A 286 -63.39 -11.02 2.52
CA THR A 286 -64.23 -11.56 1.44
C THR A 286 -63.42 -12.60 0.68
N THR A 287 -63.60 -13.84 1.10
CA THR A 287 -63.32 -15.05 0.35
C THR A 287 -64.34 -15.16 -0.79
N THR A 288 -63.88 -15.06 -2.04
CA THR A 288 -64.52 -15.81 -3.14
C THR A 288 -63.44 -16.32 -4.10
N ASN A 289 -63.39 -17.65 -4.19
CA ASN A 289 -62.66 -18.41 -5.18
C ASN A 289 -63.13 -18.06 -6.59
N ARG A 290 -62.22 -17.78 -7.53
CA ARG A 290 -62.38 -18.25 -8.92
C ARG A 290 -61.05 -18.30 -9.68
N LYS A 291 -60.86 -19.49 -10.26
CA LYS A 291 -59.77 -20.07 -11.04
C LYS A 291 -59.21 -19.19 -12.16
N GLY A 292 -57.88 -19.26 -12.33
CA GLY A 292 -57.24 -19.44 -13.64
C GLY A 292 -57.06 -18.21 -14.53
N LYS A 293 -55.91 -17.54 -14.43
CA LYS A 293 -55.29 -16.91 -15.61
C LYS A 293 -53.78 -16.93 -15.48
N GLN A 294 -53.15 -17.57 -16.47
CA GLN A 294 -51.71 -17.76 -16.61
C GLN A 294 -50.94 -16.45 -16.36
N VAL A 295 -50.06 -16.47 -15.36
CA VAL A 295 -49.02 -15.46 -15.19
C VAL A 295 -48.00 -15.69 -16.31
N ARG A 296 -48.24 -15.06 -17.45
CA ARG A 296 -47.21 -14.85 -18.48
C ARG A 296 -46.12 -14.04 -17.80
N THR A 297 -45.02 -14.68 -17.45
CA THR A 297 -43.78 -14.06 -16.97
C THR A 297 -43.26 -13.19 -18.11
N LYS A 298 -43.78 -11.96 -18.21
CA LYS A 298 -43.14 -10.91 -19.00
C LYS A 298 -41.80 -10.65 -18.33
N GLN A 299 -40.76 -11.32 -18.84
CA GLN A 299 -39.41 -10.78 -18.79
C GLN A 299 -39.53 -9.31 -19.18
N SER A 300 -39.36 -8.44 -18.19
CA SER A 300 -39.28 -7.01 -18.43
C SER A 300 -37.98 -6.78 -19.16
N SER A 301 -38.05 -6.83 -20.50
CA SER A 301 -37.12 -6.16 -21.39
C SER A 301 -36.85 -4.80 -20.76
N VAL A 302 -35.60 -4.56 -20.37
CA VAL A 302 -35.15 -3.27 -19.84
C VAL A 302 -35.61 -2.22 -20.83
N LYS A 303 -36.69 -1.49 -20.49
CA LYS A 303 -37.15 -0.34 -21.27
C LYS A 303 -35.90 0.46 -21.58
N SER A 304 -35.76 0.86 -22.84
CA SER A 304 -34.74 1.78 -23.35
C SER A 304 -34.83 3.12 -22.63
N VAL A 305 -34.50 3.13 -21.35
CA VAL A 305 -34.37 4.30 -20.49
C VAL A 305 -33.12 4.98 -20.98
N ASN A 306 -33.32 6.07 -21.71
CA ASN A 306 -32.36 7.08 -22.16
C ASN A 306 -30.93 6.86 -21.62
N LEU A 307 -30.18 5.95 -22.26
CA LEU A 307 -28.85 5.49 -21.83
C LEU A 307 -27.84 6.64 -21.75
N ALA A 308 -28.12 7.74 -22.46
CA ALA A 308 -27.34 8.97 -22.44
C ALA A 308 -27.20 9.56 -21.03
N ILE A 309 -28.17 9.37 -20.14
CA ILE A 309 -28.15 9.92 -18.77
C ILE A 309 -27.08 9.23 -17.91
N TYR A 310 -26.74 7.98 -18.22
CA TYR A 310 -25.76 7.18 -17.48
C TYR A 310 -24.37 7.16 -18.11
N LYS A 311 -24.20 7.81 -19.27
CA LYS A 311 -22.91 7.90 -19.97
C LYS A 311 -21.99 8.91 -19.27
N PRO A 312 -20.79 8.50 -18.82
CA PRO A 312 -19.77 9.42 -18.31
C PRO A 312 -19.45 10.51 -19.33
N LYS A 313 -19.24 11.75 -18.87
CA LYS A 313 -18.80 12.86 -19.72
C LYS A 313 -17.29 12.75 -19.94
N ALA A 314 -16.88 11.85 -20.83
CA ALA A 314 -15.49 11.66 -21.25
C ALA A 314 -15.37 11.86 -22.77
N ALA A 315 -14.21 12.34 -23.23
CA ALA A 315 -13.93 12.56 -24.66
C ALA A 315 -13.97 11.25 -25.48
N ARG A 316 -13.48 10.15 -24.89
CA ARG A 316 -13.58 8.80 -25.45
C ARG A 316 -13.96 7.84 -24.32
N LEU A 317 -15.00 7.04 -24.53
CA LEU A 317 -15.42 6.01 -23.57
C LEU A 317 -14.43 4.83 -23.58
N SER A 318 -13.83 4.57 -22.44
CA SER A 318 -13.00 3.41 -22.13
C SER A 318 -13.60 2.61 -20.99
N ILE A 319 -13.07 1.42 -20.71
CA ILE A 319 -13.47 0.64 -19.53
C ILE A 319 -13.16 1.39 -18.23
N ASP A 320 -12.10 2.22 -18.23
CA ASP A 320 -11.66 2.96 -17.04
C ASP A 320 -12.68 4.02 -16.60
N ASP A 321 -13.45 4.57 -17.53
CA ASP A 321 -14.50 5.56 -17.24
C ASP A 321 -15.69 4.96 -16.46
N PHE A 322 -15.76 3.63 -16.36
CA PHE A 322 -16.81 2.91 -15.65
C PHE A 322 -16.35 2.34 -14.29
N LYS A 323 -15.07 2.49 -13.96
CA LYS A 323 -14.51 2.09 -12.66
C LYS A 323 -14.89 3.10 -11.59
N CYS A 324 -15.07 2.64 -10.36
CA CYS A 324 -15.32 3.54 -9.23
C CYS A 324 -14.14 4.52 -9.03
N ILE A 325 -14.45 5.80 -8.78
CA ILE A 325 -13.42 6.85 -8.53
C ILE A 325 -12.60 6.65 -7.25
N PHE A 326 -13.06 5.84 -6.30
CA PHE A 326 -12.38 5.69 -5.00
C PHE A 326 -11.61 4.38 -4.91
N CYS A 327 -12.23 3.24 -5.25
CA CYS A 327 -11.54 1.95 -5.25
C CYS A 327 -10.81 1.62 -6.57
N PHE A 328 -11.05 2.38 -7.65
CA PHE A 328 -10.46 2.15 -8.98
C PHE A 328 -10.76 0.77 -9.59
N GLU A 329 -11.77 0.07 -9.08
CA GLU A 329 -12.24 -1.21 -9.61
C GLU A 329 -13.53 -1.06 -10.41
N LEU A 330 -13.70 -1.93 -11.41
CA LEU A 330 -14.98 -2.05 -12.12
C LEU A 330 -15.95 -2.80 -11.20
N PRO A 331 -17.20 -2.33 -11.00
CA PRO A 331 -18.14 -3.02 -10.13
C PRO A 331 -18.39 -4.46 -10.56
N GLU A 332 -18.27 -5.42 -9.64
CA GLU A 332 -18.35 -6.86 -9.93
C GLU A 332 -19.42 -7.57 -9.10
N THR A 333 -20.10 -8.55 -9.71
CA THR A 333 -20.96 -9.50 -8.99
C THR A 333 -20.27 -10.86 -8.88
N PRO A 334 -20.23 -11.51 -7.69
CA PRO A 334 -21.04 -11.25 -6.50
C PRO A 334 -20.43 -10.27 -5.48
N LYS A 335 -19.15 -9.93 -5.58
CA LYS A 335 -18.40 -9.16 -4.55
C LYS A 335 -19.09 -7.88 -4.08
N ASP A 336 -19.62 -7.09 -5.01
CA ASP A 336 -20.22 -5.80 -4.68
C ASP A 336 -21.74 -5.87 -4.44
N LYS A 337 -22.36 -7.05 -4.51
CA LYS A 337 -23.81 -7.21 -4.45
C LYS A 337 -24.40 -6.50 -3.23
N GLY A 338 -25.25 -5.49 -3.47
CA GLY A 338 -25.90 -4.70 -2.41
C GLY A 338 -25.29 -3.32 -2.15
N ARG A 339 -24.05 -3.06 -2.58
CA ARG A 339 -23.39 -1.75 -2.42
C ARG A 339 -24.06 -0.67 -3.28
N GLY A 340 -24.35 -1.00 -4.54
CA GLY A 340 -24.92 -0.06 -5.51
C GLY A 340 -23.93 1.01 -5.99
N ILE A 341 -24.31 1.74 -7.04
CA ILE A 341 -23.48 2.74 -7.72
C ILE A 341 -24.19 4.09 -7.73
N ILE A 342 -23.46 5.15 -7.39
CA ILE A 342 -23.90 6.54 -7.52
C ILE A 342 -23.08 7.19 -8.64
N LEU A 343 -23.75 7.95 -9.51
CA LEU A 343 -23.08 8.76 -10.54
C LEU A 343 -23.00 10.21 -10.07
N CYS A 344 -21.87 10.88 -10.30
CA CYS A 344 -21.77 12.32 -10.06
C CYS A 344 -22.84 13.07 -10.89
N PRO A 345 -23.60 14.02 -10.30
CA PRO A 345 -24.61 14.77 -11.05
C PRO A 345 -24.00 15.64 -12.17
N SER A 346 -22.75 16.08 -12.02
CA SER A 346 -22.09 16.97 -12.97
C SER A 346 -21.36 16.21 -14.09
N CYS A 347 -20.45 15.30 -13.73
CA CYS A 347 -19.61 14.57 -14.70
C CYS A 347 -20.08 13.13 -15.00
N ARG A 348 -21.06 12.61 -14.25
CA ARG A 348 -21.60 11.24 -14.37
C ARG A 348 -20.59 10.12 -14.15
N TYR A 349 -19.44 10.44 -13.57
CA TYR A 349 -18.45 9.42 -13.21
C TYR A 349 -18.97 8.56 -12.04
N PRO A 350 -18.83 7.23 -12.11
CA PRO A 350 -19.35 6.29 -11.11
C PRO A 350 -18.54 6.21 -9.80
N ALA A 351 -19.22 5.87 -8.72
CA ALA A 351 -18.65 5.47 -7.44
C ALA A 351 -19.53 4.44 -6.75
N HIS A 352 -18.96 3.54 -5.94
CA HIS A 352 -19.75 2.71 -5.03
C HIS A 352 -20.49 3.61 -4.02
N ALA A 353 -21.74 3.25 -3.71
CA ALA A 353 -22.64 4.16 -3.00
C ALA A 353 -22.20 4.43 -1.55
N ASP A 354 -21.58 3.45 -0.91
CA ASP A 354 -20.92 3.56 0.40
C ASP A 354 -19.75 4.56 0.35
N GLU A 355 -18.80 4.35 -0.55
CA GLU A 355 -17.60 5.21 -0.70
C GLU A 355 -17.98 6.65 -1.06
N PHE A 356 -19.00 6.83 -1.90
CA PHE A 356 -19.49 8.16 -2.26
C PHE A 356 -20.18 8.86 -1.09
N LYS A 357 -20.95 8.15 -0.27
CA LYS A 357 -21.57 8.72 0.93
C LYS A 357 -20.53 9.09 1.97
N ASP A 358 -19.51 8.26 2.17
CA ASP A 358 -18.41 8.54 3.09
C ASP A 358 -17.63 9.79 2.65
N TRP A 359 -17.36 9.91 1.34
CA TRP A 359 -16.75 11.11 0.79
C TRP A 359 -17.61 12.36 1.04
N LEU A 360 -18.93 12.28 0.81
CA LEU A 360 -19.85 13.40 1.02
C LEU A 360 -19.91 13.92 2.46
N GLN A 361 -19.63 13.08 3.46
CA GLN A 361 -19.56 13.53 4.86
C GLN A 361 -18.39 14.50 5.09
N SER A 362 -17.32 14.36 4.32
CA SER A 362 -16.09 15.15 4.45
C SER A 362 -15.96 16.27 3.42
N SER A 363 -16.61 16.13 2.27
CA SER A 363 -16.41 16.98 1.11
C SER A 363 -17.71 17.25 0.37
N GLY A 364 -17.98 18.54 0.11
CA GLY A 364 -19.15 18.98 -0.63
C GLY A 364 -19.02 18.93 -2.16
N ILE A 365 -17.90 18.40 -2.69
CA ILE A 365 -17.52 18.45 -4.10
C ILE A 365 -17.25 17.04 -4.67
N CYS A 366 -17.28 16.89 -5.99
CA CYS A 366 -16.87 15.67 -6.67
C CYS A 366 -15.34 15.50 -6.67
N SER A 367 -14.82 14.33 -6.28
CA SER A 367 -13.37 14.03 -6.29
C SER A 367 -12.74 14.01 -7.68
N ARG A 368 -13.54 13.86 -8.75
CA ARG A 368 -13.05 13.82 -10.13
C ARG A 368 -13.09 15.17 -10.84
N CYS A 369 -14.24 15.85 -10.79
CA CYS A 369 -14.47 17.09 -11.55
C CYS A 369 -14.48 18.36 -10.69
N ASN A 370 -14.30 18.24 -9.36
CA ASN A 370 -14.34 19.35 -8.40
C ASN A 370 -15.66 20.14 -8.35
N ALA A 371 -16.69 19.74 -9.10
CA ALA A 371 -17.99 20.40 -9.07
C ALA A 371 -18.69 20.19 -7.72
N THR A 372 -19.33 21.25 -7.22
CA THR A 372 -20.15 21.20 -6.01
C THR A 372 -21.33 20.27 -6.18
N ILE A 373 -21.53 19.37 -5.20
CA ILE A 373 -22.66 18.44 -5.19
C ILE A 373 -23.89 19.16 -4.62
N PRO A 374 -25.03 19.19 -5.35
CA PRO A 374 -26.25 19.87 -4.90
C PRO A 374 -26.79 19.27 -3.58
N SER A 375 -27.29 20.13 -2.68
CA SER A 375 -27.80 19.71 -1.36
C SER A 375 -28.93 18.66 -1.45
N LYS A 376 -29.81 18.76 -2.46
CA LYS A 376 -30.85 17.75 -2.73
C LYS A 376 -30.25 16.37 -3.02
N PHE A 377 -29.16 16.32 -3.78
CA PHE A 377 -28.46 15.09 -4.12
C PHE A 377 -27.70 14.51 -2.92
N LYS A 378 -27.15 15.37 -2.04
CA LYS A 378 -26.49 14.93 -0.80
C LYS A 378 -27.46 14.20 0.14
N ARG A 379 -28.70 14.68 0.25
CA ARG A 379 -29.72 14.09 1.13
C ARG A 379 -30.26 12.77 0.60
N ASN A 380 -30.45 12.65 -0.71
CA ASN A 380 -30.99 11.45 -1.33
C ASN A 380 -30.36 11.18 -2.70
N PRO A 381 -29.14 10.59 -2.72
CA PRO A 381 -28.48 10.28 -3.98
C PRO A 381 -29.17 9.10 -4.67
N LYS A 382 -29.29 9.16 -6.00
CA LYS A 382 -29.85 8.06 -6.79
C LYS A 382 -28.87 6.89 -6.82
N ILE A 383 -29.25 5.76 -6.22
CA ILE A 383 -28.45 4.52 -6.20
C ILE A 383 -28.92 3.60 -7.32
N ILE A 384 -27.98 3.19 -8.17
CA ILE A 384 -28.18 2.23 -9.26
C ILE A 384 -27.72 0.86 -8.77
N SER A 385 -28.53 -0.18 -8.95
CA SER A 385 -28.09 -1.54 -8.61
C SER A 385 -26.93 -1.96 -9.51
N ILE A 386 -25.98 -2.74 -9.00
CA ILE A 386 -24.79 -3.15 -9.77
C ILE A 386 -25.17 -3.98 -11.00
N LYS A 387 -26.20 -4.83 -10.90
CA LYS A 387 -26.73 -5.58 -12.05
C LYS A 387 -27.18 -4.63 -13.17
N ASN A 388 -27.93 -3.58 -12.82
CA ASN A 388 -28.40 -2.59 -13.80
C ASN A 388 -27.25 -1.75 -14.34
N TYR A 389 -26.31 -1.35 -13.48
CA TYR A 389 -25.12 -0.60 -13.87
C TYR A 389 -24.25 -1.39 -14.84
N LEU A 390 -24.03 -2.69 -14.61
CA LEU A 390 -23.30 -3.56 -15.51
C LEU A 390 -24.00 -3.75 -16.87
N ALA A 391 -25.33 -3.81 -16.89
CA ALA A 391 -26.10 -3.84 -18.14
C ALA A 391 -25.96 -2.52 -18.92
N ILE A 392 -25.99 -1.38 -18.23
CA ILE A 392 -25.77 -0.04 -18.81
C ILE A 392 -24.34 0.08 -19.36
N TYR A 393 -23.33 -0.30 -18.58
CA TYR A 393 -21.93 -0.34 -18.98
C TYR A 393 -21.72 -1.16 -20.26
N LYS A 394 -22.20 -2.41 -20.28
CA LYS A 394 -22.07 -3.31 -21.45
C LYS A 394 -22.76 -2.74 -22.68
N SER A 395 -23.94 -2.15 -22.53
CA SER A 395 -24.67 -1.56 -23.66
C SER A 395 -24.02 -0.27 -24.19
N LEU A 396 -23.40 0.54 -23.33
CA LEU A 396 -22.66 1.74 -23.74
C LEU A 396 -21.35 1.43 -24.47
N LEU A 397 -20.65 0.35 -24.09
CA LEU A 397 -19.44 -0.09 -24.79
C LEU A 397 -19.71 -0.90 -26.06
N LYS A 398 -20.81 -1.66 -26.13
CA LYS A 398 -21.22 -2.39 -27.36
C LYS A 398 -21.74 -1.47 -28.48
N LYS A 399 -22.04 -0.20 -28.17
CA LYS A 399 -22.42 0.82 -29.17
C LYS A 399 -21.21 1.57 -29.76
N LYS A 400 -19.99 1.14 -29.44
CA LYS A 400 -18.82 1.34 -30.28
C LYS A 400 -18.75 0.16 -31.25
#